data_AF-A0A955YZ94-F1
#
_entry.id   AF-A0A955YZ94-F1
#
_cell.length_a   1.000
_cell.length_b   1.000
_cell.length_c   1.000
_cell.angle_alpha   90.00
_cell.angle_beta   90.00
_cell.angle_gamma   90.00
#
_symmetry.space_group_name_H-M   'P 1'
#
loop_
_entity.id
_entity.type
_entity.pdbx_description
1 polymer ?
#
loop_
_entity_poly.entity_id
_entity_poly.type
_entity_poly.pdbx_seq_one_letter_code
_entity_poly.pdbx_strand_id
1 'polypeptide(L)'
;MRTVWPLRALVPSLFFAALALACSKPAPGPAPVTTTPPPATTAAASSAEPASATSATSTAEAPSASPSASAPSGSSGPLAIDPSPVPGGTYRSASCGTRKYPRVVHLSAPNKVQMDDLVSPCPPGARCMWSGIVVRTGTYAVESGKHVGAPMRLVLTLTKDPRSEAPPPHLLWWNSRGELSEPDEKCLYKPEP
;
A
#
# COMPACT_ATOMS: atom_id res chain seq x y z
N MET A 1 39.24 -1.87 -39.18
CA MET A 1 40.18 -1.61 -38.08
C MET A 1 39.62 -2.27 -36.83
N ARG A 2 40.31 -3.27 -36.28
CA ARG A 2 39.86 -4.11 -35.16
C ARG A 2 40.42 -3.52 -33.87
N THR A 3 39.57 -3.07 -32.95
CA THR A 3 40.02 -2.58 -31.64
C THR A 3 39.80 -3.67 -30.60
N VAL A 4 40.92 -4.27 -30.19
CA VAL A 4 41.05 -5.27 -29.14
C VAL A 4 40.95 -4.55 -27.79
N TRP A 5 40.08 -5.01 -26.87
CA TRP A 5 40.07 -4.56 -25.48
C TRP A 5 40.49 -5.71 -24.55
N PRO A 6 41.30 -5.43 -23.50
CA PRO A 6 42.00 -6.46 -22.76
C PRO A 6 41.16 -7.09 -21.63
N LEU A 7 41.27 -8.42 -21.54
CA LEU A 7 41.08 -9.23 -20.34
C LEU A 7 41.98 -8.71 -19.20
N ARG A 8 41.39 -8.50 -18.02
CA ARG A 8 41.99 -8.51 -16.66
C ARG A 8 40.87 -8.12 -15.67
N ALA A 9 40.65 -8.73 -14.51
CA ALA A 9 41.41 -9.71 -13.76
C ALA A 9 40.44 -10.49 -12.85
N LEU A 10 40.72 -11.79 -12.68
CA LEU A 10 40.24 -12.60 -11.57
C LEU A 10 40.86 -12.07 -10.27
N VAL A 11 40.03 -11.86 -9.25
CA VAL A 11 40.48 -11.75 -7.86
C VAL A 11 39.77 -12.85 -7.06
N PRO A 12 40.48 -13.91 -6.64
CA PRO A 12 40.02 -14.82 -5.61
C PRO A 12 40.69 -14.44 -4.27
N SER A 13 39.89 -14.17 -3.23
CA SER A 13 40.30 -14.16 -1.81
C SER A 13 39.00 -14.06 -0.99
N LEU A 14 38.44 -15.12 -0.40
CA LEU A 14 38.98 -15.94 0.70
C LEU A 14 39.58 -15.11 1.84
N PHE A 15 38.69 -14.46 2.60
CA PHE A 15 38.88 -14.16 4.03
C PHE A 15 37.58 -14.60 4.73
N PHE A 16 37.60 -15.70 5.47
CA PHE A 16 37.87 -15.73 6.92
C PHE A 16 36.99 -14.74 7.70
N ALA A 17 35.96 -15.25 8.37
CA ALA A 17 35.89 -15.26 9.83
C ALA A 17 34.50 -15.70 10.30
N ALA A 18 34.49 -16.81 11.05
CA ALA A 18 33.39 -17.21 11.90
C ALA A 18 33.03 -16.07 12.87
N LEU A 19 31.80 -15.58 12.83
CA LEU A 19 31.23 -14.80 13.92
C LEU A 19 30.22 -15.67 14.67
N ALA A 20 30.48 -15.78 15.98
CA ALA A 20 29.85 -16.63 16.94
C ALA A 20 28.31 -16.52 16.96
N LEU A 21 27.66 -17.69 17.01
CA LEU A 21 26.33 -17.85 17.58
C LEU A 21 26.39 -17.40 19.06
N ALA A 22 26.04 -16.15 19.32
CA ALA A 22 25.65 -15.73 20.65
C ALA A 22 24.27 -16.34 20.94
N CYS A 23 24.24 -17.41 21.72
CA CYS A 23 23.04 -17.89 22.40
C CYS A 23 22.56 -16.78 23.36
N SER A 24 21.69 -15.89 22.87
CA SER A 24 20.94 -14.99 23.74
C SER A 24 19.99 -15.82 24.60
N LYS A 25 20.36 -15.94 25.87
CA LYS A 25 19.56 -16.53 26.95
C LYS A 25 18.19 -15.80 26.99
N PRO A 26 17.06 -16.50 26.83
CA PRO A 26 15.75 -15.87 26.95
C PRO A 26 15.58 -15.33 28.37
N ALA A 27 15.26 -14.04 28.49
CA ALA A 27 14.89 -13.43 29.75
C ALA A 27 13.59 -14.09 30.28
N PRO A 28 13.45 -14.32 31.59
CA PRO A 28 12.19 -14.76 32.17
C PRO A 28 11.11 -13.71 31.87
N GLY A 29 10.08 -14.13 31.15
CA GLY A 29 8.96 -13.27 30.78
C GLY A 29 8.21 -12.74 32.02
N PRO A 30 7.58 -11.55 31.92
CA PRO A 30 6.75 -11.03 32.99
C PRO A 30 5.60 -11.99 33.29
N ALA A 31 5.31 -12.16 34.58
CA ALA A 31 4.23 -13.00 35.09
C ALA A 31 2.88 -12.65 34.43
N PRO A 32 1.97 -13.62 34.28
CA PRO A 32 0.63 -13.36 33.76
C PRO A 32 -0.10 -12.38 34.69
N VAL A 33 -0.35 -11.18 34.19
CA VAL A 33 -1.27 -10.25 34.84
C VAL A 33 -2.67 -10.87 34.77
N THR A 34 -3.12 -11.33 35.94
CA THR A 34 -4.49 -11.76 36.15
C THR A 34 -5.36 -10.50 36.15
N THR A 35 -5.87 -10.13 34.98
CA THR A 35 -6.82 -9.01 34.89
C THR A 35 -8.16 -9.47 35.46
N THR A 36 -8.40 -9.09 36.70
CA THR A 36 -9.69 -9.18 37.39
C THR A 36 -10.81 -8.64 36.47
N PRO A 37 -11.88 -9.40 36.20
CA PRO A 37 -13.03 -8.87 35.48
C PRO A 37 -13.68 -7.74 36.29
N PRO A 38 -14.10 -6.63 35.66
CA PRO A 38 -14.87 -5.60 36.34
C PRO A 38 -16.22 -6.19 36.83
N PRO A 39 -16.75 -5.73 37.97
CA PRO A 39 -18.04 -6.20 38.47
C PRO A 39 -19.15 -5.88 37.45
N ALA A 40 -19.99 -6.87 37.22
CA ALA A 40 -21.21 -6.73 36.45
C ALA A 40 -22.14 -5.71 37.13
N THR A 41 -22.29 -4.53 36.54
CA THR A 41 -23.32 -3.58 36.94
C THR A 41 -24.64 -4.02 36.32
N THR A 42 -25.48 -4.64 37.14
CA THR A 42 -26.86 -5.01 36.83
C THR A 42 -27.81 -3.83 37.08
N ALA A 43 -28.62 -3.53 36.06
CA ALA A 43 -29.95 -2.91 36.08
C ALA A 43 -30.12 -1.41 36.45
N ALA A 44 -30.67 -0.66 35.48
CA ALA A 44 -31.93 0.05 35.70
C ALA A 44 -32.72 0.09 34.38
N ALA A 45 -33.87 -0.59 34.37
CA ALA A 45 -34.86 -0.51 33.32
C ALA A 45 -35.55 0.86 33.35
N SER A 46 -35.68 1.51 32.19
CA SER A 46 -36.68 2.56 32.00
C SER A 46 -37.39 2.29 30.68
N SER A 47 -38.57 1.69 30.83
CA SER A 47 -39.55 1.42 29.80
C SER A 47 -40.34 2.70 29.54
N ALA A 48 -40.36 3.17 28.29
CA ALA A 48 -41.42 4.00 27.71
C ALA A 48 -41.27 4.06 26.18
N GLU A 49 -41.95 3.14 25.50
CA GLU A 49 -42.59 3.37 24.20
C GLU A 49 -43.77 4.37 24.39
N PRO A 50 -44.38 5.02 23.36
CA PRO A 50 -44.45 4.58 21.97
C PRO A 50 -44.35 5.63 20.84
N ALA A 51 -44.25 5.07 19.63
CA ALA A 51 -44.77 5.55 18.34
C ALA A 51 -44.25 6.88 17.75
N SER A 52 -43.51 6.77 16.66
CA SER A 52 -44.05 7.18 15.35
C SER A 52 -43.22 6.60 14.22
N ALA A 53 -43.89 5.79 13.40
CA ALA A 53 -43.43 5.40 12.10
C ALA A 53 -43.35 6.64 11.20
N THR A 54 -42.16 6.93 10.67
CA THR A 54 -42.03 7.72 9.46
C THR A 54 -41.16 6.94 8.49
N SER A 55 -41.84 6.27 7.57
CA SER A 55 -41.25 5.75 6.35
C SER A 55 -40.69 6.92 5.54
N ALA A 56 -39.38 7.13 5.59
CA ALA A 56 -38.70 7.94 4.60
C ALA A 56 -38.30 7.00 3.44
N THR A 57 -39.20 6.90 2.47
CA THR A 57 -38.93 6.44 1.12
C THR A 57 -37.78 7.27 0.55
N SER A 58 -36.55 6.72 0.56
CA SER A 58 -35.46 7.28 -0.21
C SER A 58 -35.66 6.84 -1.65
N THR A 59 -36.37 7.67 -2.40
CA THR A 59 -36.42 7.66 -3.86
C THR A 59 -35.00 7.54 -4.40
N ALA A 60 -34.71 6.39 -5.01
CA ALA A 60 -33.58 6.23 -5.91
C ALA A 60 -33.87 7.08 -7.15
N GLU A 61 -33.41 8.33 -7.13
CA GLU A 61 -33.31 9.14 -8.35
C GLU A 61 -32.05 8.70 -9.09
N ALA A 62 -32.26 7.86 -10.10
CA ALA A 62 -31.22 7.49 -11.05
C ALA A 62 -30.95 8.71 -11.95
N PRO A 63 -29.74 9.29 -11.96
CA PRO A 63 -29.33 10.15 -13.06
C PRO A 63 -29.17 9.27 -14.31
N SER A 64 -30.22 9.27 -15.15
CA SER A 64 -30.14 8.78 -16.52
C SER A 64 -29.35 9.80 -17.35
N ALA A 65 -28.03 9.79 -17.18
CA ALA A 65 -27.11 10.50 -18.06
C ALA A 65 -26.78 9.56 -19.23
N SER A 66 -27.40 9.84 -20.37
CA SER A 66 -27.10 9.23 -21.66
C SER A 66 -25.62 9.48 -22.01
N PRO A 67 -24.77 8.46 -22.20
CA PRO A 67 -23.45 8.69 -22.75
C PRO A 67 -23.59 9.06 -24.23
N SER A 68 -23.45 10.36 -24.52
CA SER A 68 -23.25 10.86 -25.87
C SER A 68 -21.96 10.24 -26.41
N ALA A 69 -22.11 9.40 -27.43
CA ALA A 69 -20.98 8.78 -28.13
C ALA A 69 -20.18 9.86 -28.87
N SER A 70 -19.19 10.44 -28.21
CA SER A 70 -18.15 11.20 -28.87
C SER A 70 -17.18 10.21 -29.52
N ALA A 71 -17.26 10.13 -30.85
CA ALA A 71 -16.29 9.43 -31.68
C ALA A 71 -14.87 9.96 -31.40
N PRO A 72 -13.85 9.10 -31.22
CA PRO A 72 -12.47 9.56 -31.15
C PRO A 72 -12.00 9.99 -32.55
N SER A 73 -11.82 11.30 -32.73
CA SER A 73 -11.06 11.85 -33.85
C SER A 73 -9.63 11.31 -33.80
N GLY A 74 -9.26 10.55 -34.83
CA GLY A 74 -7.89 10.11 -35.06
C GLY A 74 -6.97 11.31 -35.26
N SER A 75 -6.20 11.63 -34.23
CA SER A 75 -5.08 12.58 -34.31
C SER A 75 -3.83 11.82 -34.73
N SER A 76 -3.60 11.77 -36.04
CA SER A 76 -2.33 11.32 -36.64
C SER A 76 -1.29 12.45 -36.51
N GLY A 77 -0.89 12.75 -35.28
CA GLY A 77 0.21 13.68 -34.98
C GLY A 77 1.56 12.95 -34.97
N PRO A 78 2.68 13.65 -35.24
CA PRO A 78 3.99 13.04 -35.29
C PRO A 78 4.32 12.35 -33.97
N LEU A 79 4.82 11.11 -34.07
CA LEU A 79 5.22 10.21 -32.99
C LEU A 79 6.26 10.91 -32.09
N ALA A 80 5.78 11.71 -31.12
CA ALA A 80 6.56 12.05 -29.96
C ALA A 80 6.88 10.74 -29.26
N ILE A 81 8.17 10.45 -29.12
CA ILE A 81 8.64 9.36 -28.27
C ILE A 81 8.14 9.71 -26.87
N ASP A 82 7.02 9.11 -26.49
CA ASP A 82 6.40 9.27 -25.18
C ASP A 82 7.48 8.91 -24.14
N PRO A 83 7.91 9.85 -23.29
CA PRO A 83 8.92 9.58 -22.28
C PRO A 83 8.30 8.60 -21.29
N SER A 84 8.52 7.32 -21.56
CA SER A 84 8.06 6.13 -20.83
C SER A 84 6.94 6.40 -19.82
N PRO A 85 5.68 6.03 -20.13
CA PRO A 85 4.51 6.49 -19.39
C PRO A 85 4.71 6.22 -17.90
N VAL A 86 4.77 7.30 -17.13
CA VAL A 86 4.80 7.23 -15.68
C VAL A 86 3.57 6.42 -15.25
N PRO A 87 3.67 5.46 -14.30
CA PRO A 87 2.56 4.62 -13.90
C PRO A 87 1.50 5.44 -13.14
N GLY A 88 0.70 6.20 -13.87
CA GLY A 88 -0.51 6.82 -13.34
C GLY A 88 -1.55 5.75 -13.04
N GLY A 89 -2.34 5.94 -11.99
CA GLY A 89 -3.47 5.08 -11.66
C GLY A 89 -3.59 4.74 -10.18
N THR A 90 -4.52 3.84 -9.91
CA THR A 90 -4.81 3.32 -8.57
C THR A 90 -4.35 1.88 -8.48
N TYR A 91 -3.63 1.54 -7.42
CA TYR A 91 -3.07 0.22 -7.21
C TYR A 91 -3.46 -0.28 -5.83
N ARG A 92 -3.99 -1.50 -5.75
CA ARG A 92 -4.46 -2.08 -4.50
C ARG A 92 -3.69 -3.32 -4.13
N SER A 93 -3.31 -3.39 -2.87
CA SER A 93 -2.72 -4.58 -2.26
C SER A 93 -3.54 -5.01 -1.05
N ALA A 94 -3.81 -6.31 -0.96
CA ALA A 94 -4.38 -6.92 0.23
C ALA A 94 -3.42 -6.79 1.43
N SER A 95 -3.80 -7.34 2.59
CA SER A 95 -2.86 -7.49 3.70
C SER A 95 -1.73 -8.45 3.32
N CYS A 96 -0.53 -8.16 3.81
CA CYS A 96 0.69 -8.87 3.40
C CYS A 96 1.85 -8.60 4.36
N GLY A 97 2.76 -9.56 4.49
CA GLY A 97 3.89 -9.46 5.41
C GLY A 97 3.44 -9.12 6.84
N THR A 98 3.98 -8.04 7.39
CA THR A 98 3.61 -7.52 8.72
C THR A 98 2.39 -6.59 8.68
N ARG A 99 1.99 -6.10 7.50
CA ARG A 99 0.85 -5.20 7.32
C ARG A 99 -0.46 -5.99 7.39
N LYS A 100 -1.31 -5.64 8.36
CA LYS A 100 -2.60 -6.30 8.62
C LYS A 100 -3.77 -5.79 7.78
N TYR A 101 -3.63 -4.59 7.21
CA TYR A 101 -4.72 -3.88 6.54
C TYR A 101 -4.46 -3.74 5.05
N PRO A 102 -5.49 -3.75 4.18
CA PRO A 102 -5.34 -3.41 2.78
C PRO A 102 -4.80 -1.99 2.59
N ARG A 103 -4.10 -1.78 1.47
CA ARG A 103 -3.52 -0.49 1.09
C ARG A 103 -3.88 -0.19 -0.35
N VAL A 104 -4.28 1.05 -0.58
CA VAL A 104 -4.49 1.61 -1.90
C VAL A 104 -3.43 2.68 -2.15
N VAL A 105 -2.82 2.68 -3.32
CA VAL A 105 -1.79 3.62 -3.74
C VAL A 105 -2.31 4.34 -4.98
N HIS A 106 -2.43 5.65 -4.89
CA HIS A 106 -2.81 6.52 -6.00
C HIS A 106 -1.57 7.24 -6.50
N LEU A 107 -1.20 6.97 -7.75
CA LEU A 107 -0.12 7.66 -8.45
C LEU A 107 -0.75 8.62 -9.47
N SER A 108 -0.43 9.90 -9.32
CA SER A 108 -0.92 10.96 -10.21
C SER A 108 0.24 11.76 -10.77
N ALA A 109 0.02 12.34 -11.96
CA ALA A 109 0.98 13.23 -12.58
C ALA A 109 0.78 14.69 -12.09
N PRO A 110 1.85 15.49 -12.04
CA PRO A 110 3.25 15.08 -12.04
C PRO A 110 3.68 14.61 -10.63
N ASN A 111 4.22 13.40 -10.52
CA ASN A 111 4.99 12.93 -9.35
C ASN A 111 4.28 12.98 -7.98
N LYS A 112 2.95 12.90 -7.93
CA LYS A 112 2.16 12.91 -6.69
C LYS A 112 1.73 11.50 -6.29
N VAL A 113 1.92 11.15 -5.02
CA VAL A 113 1.45 9.89 -4.46
C VAL A 113 0.52 10.14 -3.27
N GLN A 114 -0.55 9.36 -3.20
CA GLN A 114 -1.37 9.19 -2.01
C GLN A 114 -1.45 7.70 -1.66
N MET A 115 -1.38 7.38 -0.38
CA MET A 115 -1.55 6.02 0.13
C MET A 115 -2.62 5.99 1.21
N ASP A 116 -3.58 5.11 1.03
CA ASP A 116 -4.70 4.92 1.91
C ASP A 116 -4.60 3.54 2.55
N ASP A 117 -4.34 3.51 3.85
CA ASP A 117 -4.36 2.29 4.66
C ASP A 117 -5.76 2.14 5.29
N LEU A 118 -6.47 1.07 4.93
CA LEU A 118 -7.83 0.79 5.38
C LEU A 118 -7.82 0.11 6.75
N VAL A 119 -7.64 0.92 7.81
CA VAL A 119 -7.42 0.45 9.17
C VAL A 119 -8.73 0.21 9.91
N SER A 120 -8.81 -0.93 10.60
CA SER A 120 -9.87 -1.23 11.55
C SER A 120 -9.23 -1.75 12.84
N PRO A 121 -9.03 -0.91 13.85
CA PRO A 121 -8.48 -1.33 15.13
C PRO A 121 -9.52 -2.24 15.80
N CYS A 122 -9.27 -3.54 15.74
CA CYS A 122 -10.05 -4.50 16.51
C CYS A 122 -9.47 -4.72 17.88
N PRO A 123 -10.23 -4.43 18.96
CA PRO A 123 -9.92 -5.05 20.22
C PRO A 123 -10.05 -6.58 20.07
N PRO A 124 -9.23 -7.36 20.82
CA PRO A 124 -9.35 -8.81 20.85
C PRO A 124 -10.80 -9.26 21.14
N GLY A 125 -11.32 -10.19 20.33
CA GLY A 125 -12.67 -10.75 20.51
C GLY A 125 -13.80 -10.02 19.78
N ALA A 126 -13.53 -8.91 19.08
CA ALA A 126 -14.52 -8.18 18.30
C ALA A 126 -14.39 -8.44 16.79
N ARG A 127 -15.50 -8.35 16.05
CA ARG A 127 -15.50 -8.20 14.59
C ARG A 127 -15.61 -6.70 14.29
N CYS A 128 -14.65 -6.14 13.57
CA CYS A 128 -14.66 -4.70 13.34
C CYS A 128 -15.18 -4.34 11.97
N MET A 129 -15.98 -3.30 11.99
CA MET A 129 -16.25 -2.49 10.82
C MET A 129 -15.09 -1.52 10.63
N TRP A 130 -14.82 -1.17 9.37
CA TRP A 130 -13.69 -0.31 9.01
C TRP A 130 -13.86 1.04 9.72
N SER A 131 -12.99 1.35 10.68
CA SER A 131 -13.20 2.51 11.55
C SER A 131 -12.44 3.75 11.11
N GLY A 132 -11.63 3.65 10.03
CA GLY A 132 -10.90 4.79 9.51
C GLY A 132 -10.03 4.46 8.31
N ILE A 133 -9.53 5.52 7.69
CA ILE A 133 -8.55 5.48 6.61
C ILE A 133 -7.38 6.33 7.06
N VAL A 134 -6.19 5.74 7.10
CA VAL A 134 -4.96 6.50 7.30
C VAL A 134 -4.46 6.93 5.94
N VAL A 135 -4.53 8.23 5.68
CA VAL A 135 -4.16 8.83 4.40
C VAL A 135 -2.77 9.43 4.52
N ARG A 136 -1.87 9.06 3.61
CA ARG A 136 -0.51 9.60 3.50
C ARG A 136 -0.32 10.19 2.14
N THR A 137 0.16 11.42 2.07
CA THR A 137 0.43 12.10 0.79
C THR A 137 1.91 12.39 0.65
N GLY A 138 2.37 12.50 -0.59
CA GLY A 138 3.78 12.67 -0.87
C GLY A 138 4.10 12.88 -2.33
N THR A 139 5.37 12.72 -2.65
CA THR A 139 5.87 12.73 -4.02
C THR A 139 6.58 11.42 -4.34
N TYR A 140 6.71 11.10 -5.62
CA TYR A 140 7.51 9.97 -6.09
C TYR A 140 8.48 10.39 -7.18
N ALA A 141 9.66 9.77 -7.19
CA ALA A 141 10.61 9.87 -8.29
C ALA A 141 10.72 8.52 -9.01
N VAL A 142 10.81 8.54 -10.34
CA VAL A 142 11.04 7.34 -11.15
C VAL A 142 12.53 7.23 -11.43
N GLU A 143 13.15 6.19 -10.90
CA GLU A 143 14.52 5.79 -11.24
C GLU A 143 14.44 4.69 -12.30
N SER A 144 14.93 5.00 -13.51
CA SER A 144 15.08 4.00 -14.55
C SER A 144 16.13 2.97 -14.12
N GLY A 145 15.75 1.69 -14.17
CA GLY A 145 16.70 0.61 -13.93
C GLY A 145 17.84 0.69 -14.93
N LYS A 146 19.07 0.40 -14.47
CA LYS A 146 20.30 0.47 -15.29
C LYS A 146 20.30 -0.52 -16.49
N HIS A 147 19.29 -1.38 -16.59
CA HIS A 147 19.17 -2.41 -17.61
C HIS A 147 17.81 -2.32 -18.33
N VAL A 148 17.83 -2.52 -19.65
CA VAL A 148 16.62 -2.62 -20.47
C VAL A 148 15.79 -3.82 -19.98
N GLY A 149 14.55 -3.57 -19.59
CA GLY A 149 13.65 -4.58 -18.99
C GLY A 149 13.76 -4.74 -17.48
N ALA A 150 14.64 -3.98 -16.82
CA ALA A 150 14.61 -3.88 -15.36
C ALA A 150 13.33 -3.15 -14.91
N PRO A 151 12.72 -3.59 -13.80
CA PRO A 151 11.57 -2.91 -13.23
C PRO A 151 11.93 -1.46 -12.88
N MET A 152 11.01 -0.54 -13.13
CA MET A 152 11.21 0.85 -12.74
C MET A 152 11.10 0.98 -11.24
N ARG A 153 11.96 1.80 -10.66
CA ARG A 153 12.04 2.00 -9.22
C ARG A 153 11.37 3.32 -8.85
N LEU A 154 10.32 3.27 -8.05
CA LEU A 154 9.63 4.43 -7.51
C LEU A 154 10.15 4.71 -6.10
N VAL A 155 10.83 5.84 -5.93
CA VAL A 155 11.27 6.33 -4.62
C VAL A 155 10.19 7.25 -4.06
N LEU A 156 9.63 6.88 -2.92
CA LEU A 156 8.48 7.55 -2.32
C LEU A 156 8.93 8.46 -1.19
N THR A 157 8.48 9.72 -1.23
CA THR A 157 8.67 10.68 -0.15
C THR A 157 7.30 11.03 0.43
N LEU A 158 6.90 10.30 1.48
CA LEU A 158 5.60 10.45 2.12
C LEU A 158 5.70 11.31 3.38
N THR A 159 4.65 12.09 3.63
CA THR A 159 4.44 12.75 4.91
C THR A 159 4.28 11.72 6.02
N LYS A 160 4.97 11.95 7.14
CA LYS A 160 4.93 11.05 8.30
C LYS A 160 3.61 11.28 9.06
N ASP A 161 2.74 10.28 9.05
CA ASP A 161 1.56 10.26 9.95
C ASP A 161 1.94 9.58 11.27
N PRO A 162 1.87 10.29 12.42
CA PRO A 162 2.19 9.72 13.73
C PRO A 162 1.18 8.66 14.22
N ARG A 163 0.00 8.57 13.62
CA ARG A 163 -1.07 7.62 14.01
C ARG A 163 -0.95 6.27 13.30
N SER A 164 -0.06 6.15 12.34
CA SER A 164 0.05 4.93 11.54
C SER A 164 1.05 3.94 12.13
N GLU A 165 0.55 2.76 12.46
CA GLU A 165 1.33 1.69 13.09
C GLU A 165 2.22 0.94 12.09
N ALA A 166 1.81 0.87 10.81
CA ALA A 166 2.59 0.22 9.76
C ALA A 166 3.42 1.26 8.98
N PRO A 167 4.76 1.12 8.92
CA PRO A 167 5.57 2.04 8.12
C PRO A 167 5.16 1.96 6.65
N PRO A 168 5.12 3.10 5.93
CA PRO A 168 4.88 3.07 4.50
C PRO A 168 6.12 2.53 3.78
N PRO A 169 5.97 1.98 2.57
CA PRO A 169 7.12 1.61 1.78
C PRO A 169 7.78 2.89 1.30
N HIS A 170 9.11 2.92 1.36
CA HIS A 170 9.91 4.00 0.76
C HIS A 170 10.23 3.69 -0.71
N LEU A 171 9.96 2.46 -1.15
CA LEU A 171 10.31 1.97 -2.46
C LEU A 171 9.24 1.04 -3.04
N LEU A 172 8.87 1.27 -4.29
CA LEU A 172 8.05 0.36 -5.09
C LEU A 172 8.73 0.06 -6.42
N TRP A 173 8.49 -1.14 -6.92
CA TRP A 173 9.01 -1.67 -8.17
C TRP A 173 7.84 -1.83 -9.13
N TRP A 174 7.89 -1.17 -10.28
CA TRP A 174 6.89 -1.28 -11.32
C TRP A 174 7.35 -2.26 -12.39
N ASN A 175 6.57 -3.33 -12.59
CA ASN A 175 6.90 -4.40 -13.52
C ASN A 175 6.20 -4.20 -14.88
N SER A 176 6.58 -5.02 -15.86
CA SER A 176 6.02 -4.98 -17.22
C SER A 176 4.54 -5.35 -17.31
N ARG A 177 3.94 -5.90 -16.25
CA ARG A 177 2.51 -6.23 -16.16
C ARG A 177 1.67 -5.06 -15.65
N GLY A 178 2.29 -3.91 -15.38
CA GLY A 178 1.58 -2.79 -14.79
C GLY A 178 1.30 -2.97 -13.30
N GLU A 179 2.02 -3.84 -12.59
CA GLU A 179 1.85 -4.05 -11.15
C GLU A 179 2.96 -3.35 -10.36
N LEU A 180 2.66 -2.91 -9.14
CA LEU A 180 3.68 -2.43 -8.19
C LEU A 180 4.01 -3.53 -7.20
N SER A 181 5.27 -3.59 -6.77
CA SER A 181 5.73 -4.55 -5.75
C SER A 181 6.73 -3.88 -4.81
N GLU A 182 6.79 -4.33 -3.56
CA GLU A 182 7.86 -3.95 -2.65
C GLU A 182 9.12 -4.77 -2.94
N PRO A 183 10.35 -4.24 -2.71
CA PRO A 183 11.62 -4.92 -3.04
C PRO A 183 11.80 -6.29 -2.36
N ASP A 184 11.16 -6.53 -1.23
CA ASP A 184 11.18 -7.83 -0.54
C ASP A 184 10.06 -8.78 -1.02
N GLU A 185 9.35 -8.42 -2.10
CA GLU A 185 8.19 -9.09 -2.68
C GLU A 185 7.04 -9.39 -1.70
N LYS A 186 7.08 -8.82 -0.50
CA LYS A 186 6.08 -9.10 0.54
C LYS A 186 4.69 -8.67 0.10
N CYS A 187 4.59 -7.59 -0.67
CA CYS A 187 3.33 -6.98 -1.06
C CYS A 187 3.30 -6.70 -2.56
N LEU A 188 2.31 -7.28 -3.24
CA LEU A 188 1.97 -7.01 -4.64
C LEU A 188 0.75 -6.10 -4.68
N TYR A 189 0.82 -5.05 -5.49
CA TYR A 189 -0.24 -4.09 -5.74
C TYR A 189 -0.70 -4.24 -7.20
N LYS A 190 -1.97 -4.60 -7.37
CA LYS A 190 -2.58 -4.78 -8.68
C LYS A 190 -3.25 -3.48 -9.12
N PRO A 191 -3.20 -3.10 -10.40
CA PRO A 191 -3.96 -1.96 -10.89
C PRO A 191 -5.46 -2.21 -10.67
N GLU A 192 -6.17 -1.22 -10.13
CA GLU A 192 -7.63 -1.21 -10.17
C GLU A 192 -8.09 -0.71 -11.56
N PRO A 193 -9.11 -1.35 -12.15
CA PRO A 193 -9.63 -0.99 -13.46
C PRO A 193 -10.29 0.39 -13.49
#